data_AF-A0A2V9U6X3-F1
#
_entry.id   AF-A0A2V9U6X3-F1
#
_cell.length_a   1.000
_cell.length_b   1.000
_cell.length_c   1.000
_cell.angle_alpha   90.00
_cell.angle_beta   90.00
_cell.angle_gamma   90.00
#
_symmetry.space_group_name_H-M   'P 1'
#
loop_
_entity.id
_entity.type
_entity.pdbx_description
1 polymer ?
#
loop_
_entity_poly.entity_id
_entity_poly.type
_entity_poly.pdbx_seq_one_letter_code
_entity_poly.pdbx_strand_id
1 'polypeptide(L)'
;MRLTDVRKWNHRAWTQLYEAALFERDPVKLCALIWNAQLAILRREQEIQHLSPAEEKETLALKKALSVLRELGRLSGLDVPMEQTIGFARARPSHTTELDSRVRSNRRGHRNLAA
;
A
#
# COMPACT_ATOMS: atom_id res chain seq x y z
N MET A 1 14.06 16.33 -5.03
CA MET A 1 13.42 17.63 -5.31
C MET A 1 13.57 18.48 -4.07
N ARG A 2 13.97 19.74 -4.20
CA ARG A 2 14.15 20.67 -3.07
C ARG A 2 12.89 21.53 -2.94
N LEU A 3 12.57 22.00 -1.73
CA LEU A 3 11.47 22.94 -1.49
C LEU A 3 11.62 24.25 -2.29
N THR A 4 12.86 24.66 -2.55
CA THR A 4 13.17 25.80 -3.43
C THR A 4 12.62 25.62 -4.84
N ASP A 5 12.48 24.37 -5.31
CA ASP A 5 12.02 24.05 -6.65
C ASP A 5 10.52 24.33 -6.84
N VAL A 6 9.75 24.46 -5.74
CA VAL A 6 8.29 24.67 -5.76
C VAL A 6 7.83 26.03 -5.23
N ARG A 7 8.74 26.83 -4.66
CA ARG A 7 8.40 28.17 -4.12
C ARG A 7 7.69 29.07 -5.12
N LYS A 8 7.96 28.91 -6.43
CA LYS A 8 7.27 29.66 -7.50
C LYS A 8 5.75 29.48 -7.46
N TRP A 9 5.26 28.35 -6.97
CA TRP A 9 3.84 27.99 -6.92
C TRP A 9 3.27 27.99 -5.51
N ASN A 10 3.89 28.67 -4.54
CA ASN A 10 3.44 28.66 -3.15
C ASN A 10 2.00 29.19 -2.93
N HIS A 11 1.47 29.94 -3.90
CA HIS A 11 0.07 30.40 -3.92
C HIS A 11 -0.92 29.30 -4.34
N ARG A 12 -0.44 28.13 -4.79
CA ARG A 12 -1.26 27.00 -5.24
C ARG A 12 -1.51 26.04 -4.07
N ALA A 13 -2.73 25.54 -4.00
CA ALA A 13 -3.14 24.57 -2.97
C ALA A 13 -2.27 23.30 -2.97
N TRP A 14 -1.89 22.79 -4.15
CA TRP A 14 -1.08 21.58 -4.25
C TRP A 14 0.31 21.74 -3.60
N THR A 15 0.90 22.94 -3.68
CA THR A 15 2.21 23.22 -3.07
C THR A 15 2.10 23.28 -1.54
N GLN A 16 1.05 23.93 -1.01
CA GLN A 16 0.81 23.99 0.42
C GLN A 16 0.57 22.60 1.04
N LEU A 17 -0.23 21.76 0.36
CA LEU A 17 -0.49 20.38 0.81
C LEU A 17 0.76 19.50 0.70
N TYR A 18 1.56 19.69 -0.34
CA TYR A 18 2.86 19.03 -0.48
C TYR A 18 3.81 19.39 0.66
N GLU A 19 3.94 20.68 0.99
CA GLU A 19 4.76 21.14 2.11
C GLU A 19 4.26 20.61 3.45
N ALA A 20 2.94 20.65 3.68
CA ALA A 20 2.34 20.09 4.89
C ALA A 20 2.68 18.60 5.06
N ALA A 21 2.59 17.81 3.98
CA ALA A 21 2.95 16.40 4.01
C ALA A 21 4.44 16.17 4.34
N LEU A 22 5.35 17.02 3.83
CA LEU A 22 6.80 16.87 4.08
C LEU A 22 7.21 17.14 5.53
N PHE A 23 6.47 17.98 6.25
CA PHE A 23 6.81 18.39 7.61
C PHE A 23 5.93 17.75 8.70
N GLU A 24 4.93 16.95 8.31
CA GLU A 24 4.09 16.23 9.24
C GLU A 24 4.88 15.12 9.95
N ARG A 25 4.67 15.02 11.27
CA ARG A 25 5.32 14.04 12.15
C ARG A 25 4.34 12.99 12.66
N ASP A 26 3.06 13.31 12.70
CA ASP A 26 2.00 12.40 13.09
C ASP A 26 1.69 11.43 11.93
N PRO A 27 1.87 10.10 12.11
CA PRO A 27 1.72 9.14 11.03
C PRO A 27 0.28 9.03 10.50
N VAL A 28 -0.72 9.27 11.36
CA VAL A 28 -2.14 9.23 10.96
C VAL A 28 -2.46 10.44 10.09
N LYS A 29 -2.02 11.63 10.53
CA LYS A 29 -2.19 12.87 9.74
C LYS A 29 -1.38 12.83 8.46
N LEU A 30 -0.19 12.25 8.49
CA LEU A 30 0.69 12.13 7.34
C LEU A 30 0.02 11.34 6.21
N CYS A 31 -0.68 10.25 6.54
CA CYS A 31 -1.44 9.48 5.55
C CYS A 31 -2.49 10.35 4.84
N ALA A 32 -3.29 11.09 5.60
CA ALA A 32 -4.30 11.98 5.05
C ALA A 32 -3.68 13.12 4.21
N LEU A 33 -2.57 13.70 4.67
CA LEU A 33 -1.87 14.77 3.95
C LEU A 33 -1.24 14.28 2.65
N ILE A 34 -0.61 13.11 2.64
CA ILE A 34 -0.09 12.49 1.42
C ILE A 34 -1.22 12.29 0.40
N TRP A 35 -2.34 11.71 0.83
CA TRP A 35 -3.50 11.50 -0.05
C TRP A 35 -4.03 12.81 -0.64
N ASN A 36 -4.25 13.81 0.22
CA ASN A 36 -4.76 15.12 -0.20
C ASN A 36 -3.79 15.85 -1.13
N ALA A 37 -2.48 15.78 -0.86
CA ALA A 37 -1.45 16.37 -1.70
C ALA A 37 -1.40 15.70 -3.08
N GLN A 38 -1.44 14.36 -3.14
CA GLN A 38 -1.49 13.61 -4.39
C GLN A 38 -2.71 13.99 -5.22
N LEU A 39 -3.90 14.05 -4.59
CA LEU A 39 -5.14 14.43 -5.27
C LEU A 39 -5.06 15.87 -5.81
N ALA A 40 -4.54 16.82 -5.04
CA ALA A 40 -4.38 18.20 -5.48
C ALA A 40 -3.38 18.32 -6.64
N ILE A 41 -2.29 17.55 -6.62
CA ILE A 41 -1.32 17.52 -7.71
C ILE A 41 -1.94 16.94 -8.99
N LEU A 42 -2.69 15.83 -8.90
CA LEU A 42 -3.35 15.23 -10.06
C LEU A 42 -4.40 16.15 -10.67
N ARG A 43 -5.18 16.84 -9.83
CA ARG A 43 -6.12 17.88 -10.29
C ARG A 43 -5.40 18.99 -11.04
N ARG A 44 -4.29 19.49 -10.48
CA ARG A 44 -3.48 20.51 -11.16
C ARG A 44 -2.91 19.99 -12.46
N GLU A 45 -2.40 18.76 -12.50
CA GLU A 45 -1.88 18.16 -13.73
C GLU A 45 -2.95 18.13 -14.83
N GLN A 46 -4.20 17.80 -14.48
CA GLN A 46 -5.33 17.84 -15.41
C GLN A 46 -5.65 19.27 -15.87
N GLU A 47 -5.68 20.26 -14.98
CA GLU A 47 -5.91 21.67 -15.34
C GLU A 47 -4.88 22.17 -16.36
N ILE A 48 -3.61 21.82 -16.15
CA ILE A 48 -2.51 22.38 -16.96
C ILE A 48 -2.32 21.66 -18.28
N GLN A 49 -2.77 20.40 -18.40
CA GLN A 49 -2.83 19.70 -19.69
C GLN A 49 -3.67 20.43 -20.73
N HIS A 50 -4.64 21.24 -20.27
CA HIS A 50 -5.48 22.08 -21.12
C HIS A 50 -4.96 23.52 -21.28
N LEU A 51 -3.84 23.86 -20.62
CA LEU A 51 -3.22 25.19 -20.66
C LEU A 51 -1.94 25.17 -21.52
N SER A 52 -1.52 26.38 -21.91
CA SER A 52 -0.39 26.65 -22.82
C SER A 52 0.91 25.88 -22.46
N PRO A 53 1.77 25.57 -23.46
CA PRO A 53 3.11 24.96 -23.24
C PRO A 53 4.05 25.75 -22.32
N ALA A 54 3.71 26.98 -21.92
CA ALA A 54 4.45 27.74 -20.92
C ALA A 54 4.52 27.07 -19.52
N GLU A 55 3.76 26.00 -19.28
CA GLU A 55 3.71 25.30 -17.99
C GLU A 55 4.59 24.04 -17.88
N GLU A 56 5.45 23.72 -18.86
CA GLU A 56 6.35 22.54 -18.81
C GLU A 56 7.13 22.41 -17.49
N LYS A 57 7.59 23.54 -16.93
CA LYS A 57 8.31 23.57 -15.64
C LYS A 57 7.40 23.17 -14.47
N GLU A 58 6.14 23.58 -14.50
CA GLU A 58 5.15 23.18 -13.48
C GLU A 58 4.84 21.69 -13.61
N THR A 59 4.60 21.19 -14.83
CA THR A 59 4.38 19.77 -15.08
C THR A 59 5.52 18.90 -14.55
N LEU A 60 6.78 19.31 -14.78
CA LEU A 60 7.94 18.60 -14.26
C LEU A 60 7.98 18.64 -12.72
N ALA A 61 7.60 19.76 -12.09
CA ALA A 61 7.54 19.89 -10.65
C ALA A 61 6.44 19.01 -10.04
N LEU A 62 5.25 18.95 -10.65
CA LEU A 62 4.13 18.08 -10.23
C LEU A 62 4.54 16.60 -10.27
N LYS A 63 5.16 16.14 -11.36
CA LYS A 63 5.64 14.75 -11.48
C LYS A 63 6.69 14.40 -10.42
N LYS A 64 7.63 15.31 -10.17
CA LYS A 64 8.63 15.13 -9.10
C LYS A 64 7.98 15.12 -7.72
N ALA A 65 6.99 15.97 -7.46
CA ALA A 65 6.26 16.03 -6.20
C ALA A 65 5.54 14.71 -5.92
N LEU A 66 4.83 14.16 -6.91
CA LEU A 66 4.17 12.84 -6.80
C LEU A 66 5.15 11.73 -6.46
N SER A 67 6.31 11.71 -7.12
CA SER A 67 7.36 10.72 -6.85
C SER A 67 7.85 10.82 -5.39
N VAL A 68 8.11 12.04 -4.90
CA VAL A 68 8.51 12.25 -3.50
C VAL A 68 7.42 11.81 -2.52
N LEU A 69 6.14 12.11 -2.79
CA LEU A 69 5.04 11.72 -1.90
C LEU A 69 4.85 10.20 -1.84
N ARG A 70 5.03 9.48 -2.95
CA ARG A 70 5.02 8.01 -2.96
C ARG A 70 6.14 7.44 -2.11
N GLU A 71 7.35 7.96 -2.29
CA GLU A 71 8.51 7.54 -1.51
C GLU A 71 8.34 7.85 -0.02
N LEU A 72 7.76 9.01 0.33
CA LEU A 72 7.43 9.37 1.70
C LEU A 72 6.43 8.39 2.32
N GLY A 73 5.38 8.01 1.58
CA GLY A 73 4.43 6.99 2.01
C GLY A 73 5.10 5.65 2.29
N ARG A 74 5.98 5.22 1.38
CA ARG A 74 6.78 3.99 1.53
C ARG A 74 7.68 4.02 2.77
N LEU A 75 8.43 5.10 2.97
CA LEU A 75 9.32 5.26 4.12
C LEU A 75 8.56 5.36 5.45
N SER A 76 7.32 5.82 5.41
CA SER A 76 6.44 5.93 6.57
C SER A 76 5.68 4.64 6.87
N GLY A 77 5.91 3.57 6.11
CA GLY A 77 5.23 2.28 6.28
C GLY A 77 3.76 2.29 5.85
N LEU A 78 3.34 3.27 5.04
CA LEU A 78 1.96 3.38 4.53
C LEU A 78 1.74 2.54 3.26
N ASP A 79 2.80 2.26 2.50
CA ASP A 79 2.80 1.24 1.44
C ASP A 79 3.15 -0.12 2.07
N VAL A 80 2.18 -0.77 2.69
CA VAL A 80 2.31 -2.19 3.03
C VAL A 80 1.90 -2.99 1.79
N PRO A 81 2.79 -3.82 1.21
CA PRO A 81 2.39 -4.76 0.17
C PRO A 81 1.26 -5.62 0.74
N MET A 82 0.13 -5.69 0.05
CA MET A 82 -1.07 -6.42 0.47
C MET A 82 -0.76 -7.89 0.87
N GLU A 83 0.35 -8.43 0.37
CA GLU A 83 0.90 -9.76 0.66
C GLU A 83 1.30 -9.97 2.13
N GLN A 84 1.69 -8.94 2.88
CA GLN A 84 2.06 -9.08 4.31
C GLN A 84 0.86 -9.05 5.27
N THR A 85 -0.27 -8.49 4.84
CA THR A 85 -1.47 -8.37 5.67
C THR A 85 -2.21 -9.70 5.82
N ILE A 86 -1.98 -10.66 4.90
CA ILE A 86 -2.60 -11.99 4.90
C ILE A 86 -1.86 -12.98 5.84
N GLY A 87 -0.78 -12.56 6.50
CA GLY A 87 -0.09 -13.39 7.51
C GLY A 87 -0.92 -13.65 8.78
N PHE A 88 -1.88 -12.78 9.11
CA PHE A 88 -2.70 -12.90 10.32
C PHE A 88 -3.92 -13.83 10.17
N ALA A 89 -4.35 -14.13 8.93
CA ALA A 89 -5.51 -15.00 8.68
C ALA A 89 -5.15 -16.51 8.70
N ARG A 90 -3.87 -16.86 8.82
CA ARG A 90 -3.40 -18.26 8.83
C ARG A 90 -2.95 -18.73 10.22
N ALA A 91 -3.55 -18.20 11.28
CA ALA A 91 -3.56 -18.89 12.57
C ALA A 91 -4.57 -20.05 12.50
N ARG A 92 -4.14 -21.19 11.96
CA ARG A 92 -4.88 -22.45 12.15
C ARG A 92 -4.81 -22.79 13.64
N PRO A 93 -5.94 -22.96 14.34
CA PRO A 93 -5.93 -23.29 15.75
C PRO A 93 -5.33 -24.69 15.93
N SER A 94 -4.29 -24.77 16.75
CA SER A 94 -3.85 -26.00 17.38
C SER A 94 -4.98 -26.51 18.26
N HIS A 95 -5.87 -27.34 17.73
CA HIS A 95 -6.80 -28.11 18.53
C HIS A 95 -6.49 -29.60 18.40
N THR A 96 -5.98 -30.10 19.51
CA THR A 96 -5.92 -31.49 19.94
C THR A 96 -7.28 -32.17 19.81
N THR A 97 -7.28 -33.38 19.26
CA THR A 97 -8.23 -34.44 19.63
C THR A 97 -7.54 -35.79 19.39
N GLU A 98 -6.97 -36.34 20.46
CA GLU A 98 -6.99 -37.78 20.66
C GLU A 98 -8.45 -38.21 20.79
N LEU A 99 -8.89 -39.24 20.06
CA LEU A 99 -9.57 -40.41 20.61
C LEU A 99 -10.10 -41.33 19.50
N ASP A 100 -9.84 -42.62 19.71
CA ASP A 100 -10.53 -43.80 19.21
C ASP A 100 -10.55 -44.13 17.71
N SER A 101 -9.64 -45.03 17.34
CA SER A 101 -10.01 -46.15 16.48
C SER A 101 -9.30 -47.44 16.92
N ARG A 102 -9.71 -47.96 18.08
CA ARG A 102 -9.63 -49.40 18.36
C ARG A 102 -10.56 -50.12 17.38
N VAL A 103 -10.02 -50.78 16.35
CA VAL A 103 -10.41 -52.15 15.92
C VAL A 103 -9.26 -52.67 15.05
N ARG A 104 -8.25 -53.24 15.69
CA ARG A 104 -7.42 -54.28 15.05
C ARG A 104 -8.21 -55.57 15.12
N SER A 105 -9.02 -55.85 14.09
CA SER A 105 -9.60 -57.18 13.91
C SER A 105 -8.62 -58.05 13.13
N ASN A 106 -7.93 -58.88 13.89
CA ASN A 106 -7.02 -59.91 13.46
C ASN A 106 -7.85 -61.19 13.23
N ARG A 107 -8.03 -61.67 11.99
CA ARG A 107 -8.45 -63.05 11.69
C ARG A 107 -8.19 -63.36 10.22
N ARG A 108 -7.06 -64.04 9.98
CA ARG A 108 -6.97 -65.47 9.64
C ARG A 108 -7.33 -65.75 8.18
N GLY A 109 -6.29 -66.08 7.42
CA GLY A 109 -6.47 -66.76 6.15
C GLY A 109 -7.13 -68.12 6.33
N HIS A 110 -7.84 -68.55 5.29
CA HIS A 110 -7.98 -69.96 4.95
C HIS A 110 -8.13 -70.09 3.44
N ARG A 111 -7.43 -71.10 2.94
CA ARG A 111 -7.31 -71.58 1.57
C ARG A 111 -8.59 -72.24 1.04
N ASN A 112 -8.58 -72.44 -0.29
CA ASN A 112 -9.15 -73.51 -1.12
C ASN A 112 -10.48 -73.30 -1.87
N LEU A 113 -10.34 -73.21 -3.20
CA LEU A 113 -10.90 -74.08 -4.26
C LEU A 113 -12.27 -74.75 -4.03
N ALA A 114 -13.23 -74.49 -4.94
CA ALA A 114 -13.79 -75.45 -5.91
C ALA A 114 -15.15 -74.99 -6.48
N ALA A 115 -15.26 -74.98 -7.82
CA ALA A 115 -16.41 -75.42 -8.59
C ALA A 115 -15.92 -75.71 -10.02
#